data_AF-A0A9N7NLN6-F1
#
_entry.id   AF-A0A9N7NLN6-F1
#
_cell.length_a   1.000
_cell.length_b   1.000
_cell.length_c   1.000
_cell.angle_alpha   90.00
_cell.angle_beta   90.00
_cell.angle_gamma   90.00
#
_symmetry.space_group_name_H-M   'P 1'
#
loop_
_entity.id
_entity.type
_entity.pdbx_description
1 polymer ?
#
loop_
_entity_poly.entity_id
_entity_poly.type
_entity_poly.pdbx_seq_one_letter_code
_entity_poly.pdbx_strand_id
1 'polypeptide(L)'
;EAGTKDFWRVCFPQDDQKGYHNHPMTLYPEGHRQFSGLSDSSRQIVRDITGAQARPAVILAAIQDQNPSDDATRQQVYNNRSKLRSESLEGRDVTSQLMHLASRANYIVFTDSDKETHTLTRVFMSHPQTALLFQTYYRYVGIDSTYKTN
;
A
#
# COMPACT_ATOMS: atom_id res chain seq x y z
N GLU A 1 18.38 -57.82 -3.00
CA GLU A 1 17.38 -57.30 -2.04
C GLU A 1 17.00 -55.89 -2.49
N ALA A 2 15.78 -55.71 -2.97
CA ALA A 2 15.32 -54.45 -3.55
C ALA A 2 15.02 -53.45 -2.43
N GLY A 3 15.77 -52.34 -2.40
CA GLY A 3 15.54 -51.24 -1.45
C GLY A 3 14.14 -50.67 -1.62
N THR A 4 13.33 -50.82 -0.58
CA THR A 4 11.99 -50.26 -0.48
C THR A 4 12.10 -48.74 -0.56
N LYS A 5 11.57 -48.13 -1.62
CA LYS A 5 11.40 -46.68 -1.68
C LYS A 5 10.42 -46.26 -0.60
N ASP A 6 10.90 -45.56 0.42
CA ASP A 6 10.04 -44.95 1.42
C ASP A 6 9.26 -43.79 0.79
N PHE A 7 7.96 -44.00 0.61
CA PHE A 7 7.03 -42.96 0.18
C PHE A 7 6.55 -42.16 1.40
N TRP A 8 6.45 -40.84 1.26
CA TRP A 8 5.90 -39.93 2.26
C TRP A 8 4.45 -40.32 2.59
N ARG A 9 4.19 -40.69 3.84
CA ARG A 9 2.86 -41.17 4.28
C ARG A 9 2.49 -40.54 5.62
N VAL A 10 1.24 -40.10 5.72
CA VAL A 10 0.62 -39.73 6.99
C VAL A 10 0.00 -41.00 7.55
N CYS A 11 0.48 -41.44 8.71
CA CYS A 11 -0.02 -42.63 9.38
C CYS A 11 -1.02 -42.20 10.45
N PHE A 12 -2.21 -42.79 10.40
CA PHE A 12 -3.24 -42.63 11.43
C PHE A 12 -3.31 -43.95 12.21
N PRO A 13 -2.92 -43.99 13.49
CA PRO A 13 -3.14 -45.15 14.34
C PRO A 13 -4.65 -45.35 14.50
N GLN A 14 -5.11 -46.60 14.53
CA GLN A 14 -6.53 -46.91 14.66
C GLN A 14 -7.15 -46.50 16.01
N ASP A 15 -6.36 -46.01 16.98
CA ASP A 15 -6.83 -45.76 18.35
C ASP A 15 -6.27 -44.49 19.01
N ASP A 16 -5.69 -43.54 18.25
CA ASP A 16 -5.21 -42.26 18.81
C ASP A 16 -5.51 -41.08 17.86
N GLN A 17 -6.01 -39.97 18.43
CA GLN A 17 -6.62 -38.85 17.71
C GLN A 17 -5.62 -37.95 16.95
N LYS A 18 -4.36 -38.38 16.75
CA LYS A 18 -3.34 -37.60 16.05
C LYS A 18 -2.53 -38.48 15.10
N GLY A 19 -2.62 -38.18 13.81
CA GLY A 19 -1.77 -38.78 12.79
C GLY A 19 -0.35 -38.23 12.86
N TYR A 20 0.63 -39.08 12.56
CA TYR A 20 2.06 -38.70 12.54
C TYR A 20 2.62 -38.86 11.12
N HIS A 21 3.60 -38.02 10.80
CA HIS A 21 4.37 -38.14 9.57
C HIS A 21 5.51 -39.15 9.75
N ASN A 22 5.78 -39.99 8.75
CA ASN A 22 6.91 -40.92 8.77
C ASN A 22 8.28 -40.26 8.52
N HIS A 23 8.37 -38.94 8.74
CA HIS A 23 9.55 -38.14 8.49
C HIS A 23 9.59 -36.90 9.39
N PRO A 24 10.77 -36.35 9.67
CA PRO A 24 10.90 -35.03 10.29
C PRO A 24 10.31 -33.96 9.36
N MET A 25 9.68 -32.94 9.93
CA MET A 25 9.21 -31.80 9.14
C MET A 25 10.40 -31.17 8.41
N THR A 26 10.41 -31.28 7.08
CA THR A 26 11.45 -30.66 6.26
C THR A 26 11.26 -29.15 6.35
N LEU A 27 12.05 -28.49 7.18
CA LEU A 27 12.23 -27.04 7.15
C LEU A 27 12.92 -26.70 5.83
N TYR A 28 12.14 -26.48 4.78
CA TYR A 28 12.67 -25.89 3.55
C TYR A 28 13.06 -24.44 3.86
N PRO A 29 14.36 -24.07 3.83
CA PRO A 29 14.76 -22.67 3.99
C PRO A 29 14.16 -21.81 2.87
N GLU A 30 14.02 -22.42 1.69
CA GLU A 30 13.49 -21.82 0.46
C GLU A 30 11.96 -21.66 0.49
N GLY A 31 11.26 -22.49 1.27
CA GLY A 31 9.79 -22.50 1.36
C GLY A 31 9.22 -21.64 2.49
N HIS A 32 10.02 -21.31 3.52
CA HIS A 32 9.56 -20.53 4.65
C HIS A 32 9.70 -19.01 4.46
N ARG A 33 10.50 -18.58 3.49
CA ARG A 33 10.87 -17.16 3.33
C ARG A 33 9.77 -16.28 2.74
N GLN A 34 8.78 -16.87 2.07
CA GLN A 34 7.62 -16.13 1.55
C GLN A 34 6.69 -15.57 2.65
N PHE A 35 6.86 -16.00 3.91
CA PHE A 35 5.98 -15.60 5.02
C PHE A 35 6.63 -14.66 6.05
N SER A 36 7.96 -14.53 6.09
CA SER A 36 8.59 -13.53 6.96
C SER A 36 8.39 -12.14 6.35
N GLY A 37 7.57 -11.31 6.98
CA GLY A 37 7.42 -9.91 6.59
C GLY A 37 8.71 -9.11 6.81
N LEU A 38 8.80 -7.92 6.22
CA LEU A 38 9.90 -6.97 6.49
C LEU A 38 10.08 -6.75 8.00
N SER A 39 11.33 -6.63 8.46
CA SER A 39 11.64 -6.21 9.82
C SER A 39 11.13 -4.79 10.08
N ASP A 40 11.06 -4.39 11.36
CA ASP A 40 10.61 -3.03 11.70
C ASP A 40 11.55 -1.95 11.19
N SER A 41 12.86 -2.21 11.13
CA SER A 41 13.83 -1.28 10.52
C SER A 41 13.54 -1.11 9.02
N SER A 42 13.32 -2.21 8.28
CA SER A 42 12.96 -2.14 6.86
C SER A 42 11.61 -1.46 6.61
N ARG A 43 10.61 -1.67 7.49
CA ARG A 43 9.33 -0.94 7.40
C ARG A 43 9.53 0.56 7.60
N GLN A 44 10.46 0.96 8.47
CA GLN A 44 10.79 2.36 8.67
C GLN A 44 11.42 2.98 7.41
N ILE A 45 12.36 2.27 6.77
CA ILE A 45 12.93 2.67 5.47
C ILE A 45 11.82 2.86 4.42
N VAL A 46 10.84 1.95 4.36
CA VAL A 46 9.69 2.10 3.45
C VAL A 46 8.92 3.39 3.76
N ARG A 47 8.64 3.69 5.03
CA ARG A 47 7.91 4.90 5.44
C ARG A 47 8.63 6.17 5.02
N ASP A 48 9.91 6.29 5.38
CA ASP A 48 10.69 7.50 5.19
C ASP A 48 10.87 7.82 3.71
N ILE A 49 11.23 6.80 2.92
CA ILE A 49 11.46 6.95 1.48
C ILE A 49 10.14 7.11 0.72
N THR A 50 9.03 6.53 1.20
CA THR A 50 7.69 6.75 0.61
C THR A 50 7.24 8.20 0.78
N GLY A 51 7.57 8.84 1.92
CA GLY A 51 7.30 10.26 2.15
C GLY A 51 7.93 11.18 1.10
N ALA A 52 9.10 10.79 0.57
CA ALA A 52 9.78 11.48 -0.53
C ALA A 52 9.26 11.11 -1.94
N GLN A 53 8.12 10.41 -2.04
CA GLN A 53 7.50 9.95 -3.29
C GLN A 53 8.42 9.09 -4.19
N ALA A 54 9.42 8.41 -3.61
CA ALA A 54 10.35 7.63 -4.42
C ALA A 54 9.69 6.39 -5.06
N ARG A 55 10.33 5.91 -6.13
CA ARG A 55 9.90 4.68 -6.82
C ARG A 55 10.14 3.45 -5.92
N PRO A 56 9.29 2.41 -5.99
CA PRO A 56 9.46 1.17 -5.23
C PRO A 56 10.83 0.51 -5.42
N ALA A 57 11.43 0.64 -6.61
CA ALA A 57 12.76 0.11 -6.87
C ALA A 57 13.86 0.76 -6.02
N VAL A 58 13.75 2.06 -5.74
CA VAL A 58 14.69 2.79 -4.88
C VAL A 58 14.55 2.34 -3.43
N ILE A 59 13.31 2.19 -2.96
CA ILE A 59 13.02 1.68 -1.62
C ILE A 59 13.58 0.27 -1.45
N LEU A 60 13.37 -0.60 -2.44
CA LEU A 60 13.89 -1.96 -2.41
C LEU A 60 15.41 -2.00 -2.34
N ALA A 61 16.10 -1.19 -3.15
CA ALA A 61 17.56 -1.09 -3.13
C ALA A 61 18.07 -0.60 -1.77
N ALA A 62 17.42 0.40 -1.17
CA ALA A 62 17.78 0.90 0.16
C ALA A 62 17.61 -0.18 1.26
N ILE A 63 16.56 -0.99 1.18
CA ILE A 63 16.37 -2.11 2.11
C ILE A 63 17.44 -3.18 1.92
N GLN A 64 17.79 -3.51 0.68
CA GLN A 64 18.84 -4.50 0.38
C GLN A 64 20.22 -4.05 0.84
N ASP A 65 20.49 -2.75 0.79
CA ASP A 65 21.75 -2.15 1.27
C ASP A 65 21.82 -2.13 2.80
N GLN A 66 20.77 -1.66 3.47
CA GLN A 66 20.78 -1.46 4.93
C GLN A 66 20.43 -2.72 5.73
N ASN A 67 19.53 -3.55 5.21
CA ASN A 67 19.02 -4.76 5.86
C ASN A 67 19.07 -5.96 4.90
N PRO A 68 20.25 -6.40 4.45
CA PRO A 68 20.38 -7.47 3.45
C PRO A 68 19.76 -8.79 3.91
N SER A 69 19.73 -9.07 5.23
CA SER A 69 19.14 -10.29 5.79
C SER A 69 17.63 -10.43 5.61
N ASP A 70 16.94 -9.30 5.43
CA ASP A 70 15.48 -9.27 5.27
C ASP A 70 15.04 -9.88 3.93
N ASP A 71 15.95 -9.99 2.96
CA ASP A 71 15.67 -10.49 1.60
C ASP A 71 14.37 -9.92 1.03
N ALA A 72 14.24 -8.60 1.14
CA ALA A 72 13.04 -7.89 0.77
C ALA A 72 12.68 -8.14 -0.70
N THR A 73 11.38 -8.25 -0.95
CA THR A 73 10.82 -8.39 -2.29
C THR A 73 10.08 -7.12 -2.69
N ARG A 74 9.99 -6.87 -4.00
CA ARG A 74 9.21 -5.75 -4.53
C ARG A 74 7.74 -5.82 -4.10
N GLN A 75 7.18 -7.02 -3.97
CA GLN A 75 5.80 -7.22 -3.50
C GLN A 75 5.62 -6.75 -2.06
N GLN A 76 6.56 -7.08 -1.16
CA GLN A 76 6.52 -6.60 0.23
C GLN A 76 6.61 -5.08 0.31
N VAL A 77 7.40 -4.43 -0.55
CA VAL A 77 7.44 -2.95 -0.65
C VAL A 77 6.08 -2.39 -1.06
N TYR A 78 5.45 -2.92 -2.11
CA TYR A 78 4.12 -2.49 -2.53
C TYR A 78 3.06 -2.70 -1.44
N ASN A 79 3.05 -3.86 -0.80
CA ASN A 79 2.10 -4.18 0.26
C ASN A 79 2.25 -3.22 1.44
N ASN A 80 3.48 -2.92 1.86
CA ASN A 80 3.73 -1.95 2.94
C ASN A 80 3.31 -0.54 2.53
N ARG A 81 3.60 -0.10 1.30
CA ARG A 81 3.12 1.19 0.80
C ARG A 81 1.60 1.28 0.77
N SER A 82 0.93 0.21 0.34
CA SER A 82 -0.52 0.14 0.34
C SER A 82 -1.07 0.26 1.76
N LYS A 83 -0.46 -0.46 2.72
CA LYS A 83 -0.80 -0.38 4.14
C LYS A 83 -0.64 1.05 4.68
N LEU A 84 0.49 1.71 4.41
CA LEU A 84 0.74 3.10 4.79
C LEU A 84 -0.30 4.05 4.20
N ARG A 85 -0.69 3.83 2.94
CA ARG A 85 -1.75 4.62 2.29
C ARG A 85 -3.07 4.41 3.02
N SER A 86 -3.48 3.17 3.29
CA SER A 86 -4.71 2.88 4.04
C SER A 86 -4.69 3.47 5.45
N GLU A 87 -3.56 3.42 6.16
CA GLU A 87 -3.38 4.06 7.46
C GLU A 87 -3.57 5.58 7.36
N SER A 88 -2.98 6.22 6.34
CA SER A 88 -3.13 7.67 6.11
C SER A 88 -4.55 8.11 5.73
N LEU A 89 -5.35 7.19 5.19
CA LEU A 89 -6.75 7.43 4.88
C LEU A 89 -7.66 7.27 6.11
N GLU A 90 -7.15 6.73 7.22
CA GLU A 90 -7.91 6.49 8.46
C GLU A 90 -9.25 5.75 8.19
N GLY A 91 -9.24 4.81 7.23
CA GLY A 91 -10.43 4.06 6.83
C GLY A 91 -11.41 4.78 5.90
N ARG A 92 -11.15 6.04 5.52
CA ARG A 92 -11.94 6.78 4.52
C ARG A 92 -11.57 6.32 3.11
N ASP A 93 -12.51 6.41 2.18
CA ASP A 93 -12.17 6.33 0.77
C ASP A 93 -11.42 7.60 0.32
N VAL A 94 -10.81 7.56 -0.87
CA VAL A 94 -9.97 8.65 -1.38
C VAL A 94 -10.75 9.95 -1.53
N THR A 95 -12.01 9.90 -1.96
CA THR A 95 -12.85 11.09 -2.13
C THR A 95 -13.26 11.67 -0.78
N SER A 96 -13.68 10.84 0.17
CA SER A 96 -13.99 11.29 1.53
C SER A 96 -12.77 11.89 2.23
N GLN A 97 -11.58 11.31 2.06
CA GLN A 97 -10.35 11.88 2.62
C GLN A 97 -10.03 13.25 2.00
N LEU A 98 -10.18 13.38 0.67
CA LEU A 98 -9.97 14.64 -0.03
C LEU A 98 -10.88 15.74 0.53
N MET A 99 -12.17 15.43 0.69
CA MET A 99 -13.17 16.36 1.22
C MET A 99 -12.90 16.70 2.68
N HIS A 100 -12.49 15.72 3.50
CA HIS A 100 -12.09 15.93 4.88
C HIS A 100 -10.90 16.89 5.00
N LEU A 101 -9.86 16.68 4.18
CA LEU A 101 -8.68 17.55 4.15
C LEU A 101 -9.01 18.96 3.65
N ALA A 102 -9.83 19.08 2.61
CA ALA A 102 -10.29 20.37 2.08
C ALA A 102 -11.06 21.17 3.14
N SER A 103 -11.98 20.52 3.85
CA SER A 103 -12.71 21.13 4.97
C SER A 103 -11.77 21.57 6.09
N ARG A 104 -10.84 20.71 6.52
CA ARG A 104 -9.85 21.02 7.56
C ARG A 104 -8.91 22.17 7.19
N ALA A 105 -8.60 22.30 5.89
CA ALA A 105 -7.79 23.40 5.36
C ALA A 105 -8.61 24.65 4.98
N ASN A 106 -9.90 24.71 5.36
CA ASN A 106 -10.81 25.83 5.08
C ASN A 106 -10.97 26.16 3.59
N TYR A 107 -10.92 25.15 2.72
CA TYR A 107 -11.21 25.34 1.30
C TYR A 107 -12.70 25.57 1.08
N ILE A 108 -13.02 26.41 0.11
CA ILE A 108 -14.35 26.52 -0.47
C ILE A 108 -14.51 25.35 -1.43
N VAL A 109 -15.51 24.50 -1.20
CA VAL A 109 -15.76 23.29 -1.99
C VAL A 109 -17.17 23.32 -2.54
N PHE A 110 -17.31 23.14 -3.85
CA PHE A 110 -18.57 22.87 -4.52
C PHE A 110 -18.49 21.51 -5.19
N THR A 111 -19.54 20.70 -5.00
CA THR A 111 -19.62 19.36 -5.58
C THR A 111 -20.93 19.17 -6.30
N ASP A 112 -20.87 18.45 -7.42
CA ASP A 112 -22.03 17.94 -8.13
C ASP A 112 -21.92 16.41 -8.18
N SER A 113 -23.04 15.74 -7.96
CA SER A 113 -23.12 14.28 -7.93
C SER A 113 -24.27 13.82 -8.79
N ASP A 114 -24.06 12.71 -9.48
CA ASP A 114 -25.11 12.05 -10.23
C ASP A 114 -26.22 11.58 -9.27
N LYS A 115 -27.47 11.85 -9.62
CA LYS A 115 -28.61 11.63 -8.71
C LYS A 115 -28.98 10.15 -8.55
N GLU A 116 -28.66 9.32 -9.53
CA GLU A 116 -29.02 7.89 -9.54
C GLU A 116 -27.91 7.03 -8.93
N THR A 117 -26.67 7.31 -9.31
CA THR A 117 -25.49 6.54 -8.90
C THR A 117 -24.81 7.11 -7.65
N HIS A 118 -25.20 8.31 -7.20
CA HIS A 118 -24.55 9.07 -6.15
C HIS A 118 -23.03 9.28 -6.37
N THR A 119 -22.58 9.11 -7.61
CA THR A 119 -21.17 9.26 -7.97
C THR A 119 -20.84 10.74 -8.13
N LEU A 120 -19.72 11.15 -7.54
CA LEU A 120 -19.22 12.52 -7.65
C LEU A 120 -18.78 12.80 -9.10
N THR A 121 -19.46 13.72 -9.78
CA THR A 121 -19.22 14.02 -11.20
C THR A 121 -18.38 15.27 -11.37
N ARG A 122 -18.56 16.27 -10.51
CA ARG A 122 -17.80 17.53 -10.57
C ARG A 122 -17.38 17.97 -9.18
N VAL A 123 -16.16 18.47 -9.10
CA VAL A 123 -15.59 19.06 -7.89
C VAL A 123 -14.93 20.36 -8.27
N PHE A 124 -15.29 21.43 -7.59
CA PHE A 124 -14.56 22.69 -7.58
C PHE A 124 -14.05 22.94 -6.17
N MET A 125 -12.76 23.25 -6.04
CA MET A 125 -12.14 23.57 -4.76
C MET A 125 -11.24 24.78 -4.93
N SER A 126 -11.33 25.73 -4.01
CA SER A 126 -10.43 26.90 -3.98
C SER A 126 -10.18 27.34 -2.55
N HIS A 127 -8.93 27.69 -2.25
CA HIS A 127 -8.63 28.34 -0.98
C HIS A 127 -9.26 29.75 -0.97
N PRO A 128 -9.87 30.22 0.14
CA PRO A 128 -10.59 31.49 0.17
C PRO A 128 -9.76 32.69 -0.33
N GLN A 129 -8.47 32.72 0.01
CA GLN A 129 -7.56 33.76 -0.46
C GLN A 129 -7.35 33.71 -1.98
N THR A 130 -7.28 32.51 -2.56
CA THR A 130 -7.17 32.32 -4.01
C THR A 130 -8.46 32.77 -4.70
N ALA A 131 -9.63 32.40 -4.15
CA ALA A 131 -10.91 32.87 -4.66
C ALA A 131 -11.04 34.40 -4.65
N LEU A 132 -10.57 35.05 -3.57
CA LEU A 132 -10.52 36.51 -3.48
C LEU A 132 -9.58 37.13 -4.53
N LEU A 133 -8.40 36.54 -4.73
CA LEU A 133 -7.46 36.99 -5.76
C LEU A 133 -8.06 36.85 -7.16
N PHE A 134 -8.74 35.74 -7.45
CA PHE A 134 -9.47 35.55 -8.71
C PHE A 134 -10.57 36.60 -8.90
N GLN A 135 -11.34 36.90 -7.86
CA GLN A 135 -12.38 37.93 -7.92
C GLN A 135 -11.79 39.33 -8.16
N THR A 136 -10.67 39.65 -7.50
CA THR A 136 -10.02 40.96 -7.55
C THR A 136 -9.27 41.19 -8.87
N TYR A 137 -8.63 40.14 -9.39
CA TYR A 137 -7.72 40.20 -10.53
C TYR A 137 -8.14 39.24 -11.66
N TYR A 138 -9.45 39.10 -11.91
CA TYR A 138 -9.98 38.13 -12.88
C TYR A 138 -9.36 38.23 -14.28
N ARG A 139 -8.87 39.42 -14.67
CA ARG A 139 -8.24 39.69 -15.97
C ARG A 139 -6.79 39.19 -16.09
N TYR A 140 -6.13 38.89 -14.96
CA TYR A 140 -4.72 38.49 -14.91
C TYR A 140 -4.51 37.05 -14.43
N VAL A 141 -5.46 36.48 -13.67
CA VAL A 141 -5.35 35.10 -13.13
C VAL A 141 -5.95 34.05 -14.09
N GLY A 142 -6.40 34.46 -15.28
CA GLY A 142 -6.79 33.54 -16.33
C GLY A 142 -5.56 32.89 -16.96
N ILE A 143 -5.34 31.60 -16.65
CA ILE A 143 -4.44 30.63 -17.31
C ILE A 143 -3.13 30.37 -16.57
N ASP A 144 -3.07 29.23 -15.85
CA ASP A 144 -2.29 28.07 -16.29
C ASP A 144 -2.80 26.82 -15.57
N SER A 145 -3.25 25.83 -16.33
CA SER A 145 -3.08 24.44 -15.94
C SER A 145 -2.85 23.60 -17.19
N THR A 146 -1.63 23.71 -17.68
CA THR A 146 -0.93 22.66 -18.43
C THR A 146 -0.99 21.33 -17.66
N TYR A 147 -2.10 20.61 -17.81
CA TYR A 147 -2.12 19.16 -17.61
C TYR A 147 -2.04 18.51 -19.00
N LYS A 148 -0.81 18.25 -19.45
CA LYS A 148 -0.59 17.30 -20.55
C LYS A 148 -0.81 15.90 -19.97
N THR A 149 -1.90 15.25 -20.34
CA THR A 149 -2.01 13.78 -20.29
C THR A 149 -1.19 13.19 -21.43
N ASN A 150 -0.22 12.33 -21.10
CA ASN A 150 0.30 11.31 -22.02
C ASN A 150 -0.65 10.11 -22.04
#